data_AF-A0A959ESG6-F1
#
_entry.id   AF-A0A959ESG6-F1
#
_cell.length_a   1.000
_cell.length_b   1.000
_cell.length_c   1.000
_cell.angle_alpha   90.00
_cell.angle_beta   90.00
_cell.angle_gamma   90.00
#
_symmetry.space_group_name_H-M   'P 1'
#
loop_
_entity.id
_entity.type
_entity.pdbx_description
1 polymer ?
#
loop_
_entity_poly.entity_id
_entity_poly.type
_entity_poly.pdbx_seq_one_letter_code
_entity_poly.pdbx_strand_id
1 'polypeptide(L)'
;LEHAEALAPDHPLVELYLRLSRLFMEKRTPEAYLQVEALFYRLAPDLGGEDQRFVLIKLCSVCNYLLNYVDRSFAQKLFELFRFGLERDLLMEGPLFPDTTFLNICIVGAHCGAYDWTNRFIERYEKLLPPRLAGAAAGLGRATLLFRQGHYEQARLVLQDIRNPHIAYQIRIRSLLVRALLGEHLQHPQYLATIRATVEAFIRFLYREPDLSAERKAGYRHFARSVLRMAELRSDGWSDPAARADLIQWIRSRQPLMLGDWLLAQFPPVP
;
A
#
# COMPACT_ATOMS: atom_id res chain seq x y z
N LEU A 1 26.63 10.50 -19.67
CA LEU A 1 25.25 10.66 -20.20
C LEU A 1 25.30 10.84 -21.70
N GLU A 2 25.96 11.88 -22.21
CA GLU A 2 26.11 12.15 -23.66
C GLU A 2 26.58 10.94 -24.48
N HIS A 3 27.60 10.20 -24.02
CA HIS A 3 28.09 9.01 -24.74
C HIS A 3 27.07 7.85 -24.77
N ALA A 4 26.31 7.66 -23.68
CA ALA A 4 25.25 6.64 -23.64
C ALA A 4 24.04 7.06 -24.49
N GLU A 5 23.72 8.36 -24.51
CA GLU A 5 22.65 8.92 -25.35
C GLU A 5 22.95 8.77 -26.84
N ALA A 6 24.21 8.89 -27.25
CA ALA A 6 24.64 8.64 -28.62
C ALA A 6 24.51 7.16 -29.03
N LEU A 7 24.68 6.22 -28.10
CA LEU A 7 24.61 4.77 -28.35
C LEU A 7 23.19 4.20 -28.26
N ALA A 8 22.27 4.92 -27.60
CA ALA A 8 20.91 4.44 -27.32
C ALA A 8 20.09 4.00 -28.56
N PRO A 9 20.14 4.72 -29.71
CA PRO A 9 19.35 4.34 -30.89
C PRO A 9 19.69 2.94 -31.44
N ASP A 10 20.94 2.50 -31.27
CA ASP A 10 21.45 1.24 -31.80
C ASP A 10 21.55 0.13 -30.73
N HIS A 11 21.32 0.47 -29.46
CA HIS A 11 21.43 -0.43 -28.33
C HIS A 11 20.21 -0.35 -27.39
N PRO A 12 19.17 -1.19 -27.60
CA PRO A 12 17.92 -1.12 -26.84
C PRO A 12 18.08 -1.27 -25.32
N LEU A 13 19.10 -1.99 -24.84
CA LEU A 13 19.40 -2.09 -23.42
C LEU A 13 19.91 -0.76 -22.85
N VAL A 14 20.78 -0.06 -23.57
CA VAL A 14 21.28 1.27 -23.19
C VAL A 14 20.12 2.26 -23.15
N GLU A 15 19.22 2.20 -24.14
CA GLU A 15 18.00 2.99 -24.16
C GLU A 15 17.12 2.72 -22.92
N LEU A 16 16.90 1.46 -22.56
CA LEU A 16 16.11 1.07 -21.38
C LEU A 16 16.70 1.65 -20.10
N TYR A 17 18.01 1.50 -19.89
CA TYR A 17 18.68 2.02 -18.71
C TYR A 17 18.66 3.55 -18.63
N LEU A 18 18.82 4.25 -19.77
CA LEU A 18 18.73 5.71 -19.82
C LEU A 18 17.34 6.21 -19.49
N ARG A 19 16.29 5.64 -20.12
CA ARG A 19 14.91 6.02 -19.84
C ARG A 19 14.52 5.71 -18.39
N LEU A 20 14.95 4.57 -17.87
CA LEU A 20 14.77 4.23 -16.46
C LEU A 20 15.48 5.24 -15.55
N SER A 21 16.73 5.60 -15.83
CA SER A 21 17.47 6.60 -15.04
C SER A 21 16.77 7.96 -15.04
N ARG A 22 16.31 8.44 -16.20
CA ARG A 22 15.54 9.70 -16.31
C ARG A 22 14.26 9.65 -15.47
N LEU A 23 13.56 8.52 -15.47
CA LEU A 23 12.37 8.33 -14.63
C LEU A 23 12.65 8.51 -13.13
N PHE A 24 13.87 8.23 -12.66
CA PHE A 24 14.28 8.47 -11.27
C PHE A 24 14.84 9.87 -11.01
N MET A 25 15.52 10.47 -11.98
CA MET A 25 16.20 11.76 -11.84
C MET A 25 15.28 12.97 -12.07
N GLU A 26 14.27 12.81 -12.92
CA GLU A 26 13.34 13.87 -13.29
C GLU A 26 11.98 13.67 -12.57
N LYS A 27 10.89 14.13 -13.18
CA LYS A 27 9.53 13.93 -12.66
C LYS A 27 9.01 12.55 -13.06
N ARG A 28 8.59 11.77 -12.07
CA ARG A 28 7.87 10.48 -12.26
C ARG A 28 6.47 10.75 -12.80
N THR A 29 6.32 10.90 -14.11
CA THR A 29 5.02 11.04 -14.75
C THR A 29 4.47 9.68 -15.18
N PRO A 30 3.13 9.51 -15.21
CA PRO A 30 2.51 8.31 -15.77
C PRO A 30 3.01 7.97 -17.18
N GLU A 31 3.10 8.97 -18.06
CA GLU A 31 3.47 8.78 -19.46
C GLU A 31 4.90 8.26 -19.62
N ALA A 32 5.85 8.86 -18.89
CA ALA A 32 7.24 8.42 -18.90
C ALA A 32 7.36 6.98 -18.39
N TYR A 33 6.66 6.65 -17.30
CA TYR A 33 6.63 5.29 -16.77
C TYR A 33 6.10 4.29 -17.80
N LEU A 34 4.99 4.58 -18.49
CA LEU A 34 4.37 3.66 -19.45
C LEU A 34 5.30 3.37 -20.64
N GLN A 35 6.09 4.36 -21.06
CA GLN A 35 7.10 4.15 -22.09
C GLN A 35 8.21 3.19 -21.63
N VAL A 36 8.70 3.33 -20.39
CA VAL A 36 9.72 2.41 -19.85
C VAL A 36 9.15 1.02 -19.63
N GLU A 37 7.91 0.91 -19.14
CA GLU A 37 7.20 -0.37 -18.95
C GLU A 37 7.05 -1.12 -20.28
N ALA A 38 6.58 -0.44 -21.33
CA ALA A 38 6.44 -1.04 -22.66
C ALA A 38 7.79 -1.50 -23.24
N LEU A 39 8.83 -0.67 -23.08
CA LEU A 39 10.19 -1.01 -23.51
C LEU A 39 10.75 -2.22 -22.75
N PHE A 40 10.53 -2.28 -21.43
CA PHE A 40 10.94 -3.40 -20.60
C PHE A 40 10.27 -4.70 -21.07
N TYR A 41 8.95 -4.74 -21.23
CA TYR A 41 8.27 -5.97 -21.67
C TYR A 41 8.71 -6.43 -23.06
N ARG A 42 9.01 -5.48 -23.97
CA ARG A 42 9.55 -5.80 -25.29
C ARG A 42 10.92 -6.45 -25.22
N LEU A 43 11.80 -5.97 -24.35
CA LEU A 43 13.18 -6.45 -24.25
C LEU A 43 13.36 -7.62 -23.28
N ALA A 44 12.46 -7.79 -22.31
CA ALA A 44 12.60 -8.77 -21.24
C ALA A 44 12.94 -10.20 -21.72
N PRO A 45 12.39 -10.74 -22.84
CA PRO A 45 12.78 -12.07 -23.33
C PRO A 45 14.27 -12.22 -23.66
N ASP A 46 14.94 -11.13 -24.04
CA ASP A 46 16.34 -11.11 -24.48
C ASP A 46 17.29 -10.65 -23.36
N LEU A 47 16.77 -10.21 -22.21
CA LEU A 47 17.58 -9.75 -21.09
C LEU A 47 18.02 -10.91 -20.19
N GLY A 48 19.23 -10.81 -19.65
CA GLY A 48 19.68 -11.69 -18.58
C GLY A 48 18.80 -11.54 -17.32
N GLY A 49 18.70 -12.60 -16.51
CA GLY A 49 17.84 -12.61 -15.33
C GLY A 49 18.14 -11.49 -14.32
N GLU A 50 19.41 -11.11 -14.18
CA GLU A 50 19.83 -10.00 -13.31
C GLU A 50 19.32 -8.65 -13.81
N ASP A 51 19.43 -8.37 -15.11
CA ASP A 51 18.90 -7.15 -15.74
C ASP A 51 17.37 -7.10 -15.63
N GLN A 52 16.69 -8.22 -15.92
CA GLN A 52 15.24 -8.31 -15.78
C GLN A 52 14.81 -7.98 -14.35
N ARG A 53 15.46 -8.62 -13.36
CA ARG A 53 15.18 -8.40 -11.94
C ARG A 53 15.43 -6.94 -11.55
N PHE A 54 16.56 -6.37 -11.96
CA PHE A 54 16.90 -4.99 -11.65
C PHE A 54 15.84 -4.02 -12.18
N VAL A 55 15.52 -4.09 -13.47
CA VAL A 55 14.54 -3.20 -14.10
C VAL A 55 13.15 -3.41 -13.49
N LEU A 56 12.73 -4.66 -13.26
CA LEU A 56 11.45 -4.98 -12.65
C LEU A 56 11.29 -4.35 -11.26
N ILE A 57 12.28 -4.50 -10.37
CA ILE A 57 12.21 -3.94 -9.01
C ILE A 57 12.09 -2.41 -9.06
N LYS A 58 12.80 -1.78 -10.01
CA LYS A 58 12.72 -0.33 -10.21
C LYS A 58 11.35 0.10 -10.75
N LEU A 59 10.79 -0.62 -11.72
CA LEU A 59 9.43 -0.38 -12.21
C LEU A 59 8.39 -0.56 -11.11
N CYS A 60 8.44 -1.65 -10.33
CA CYS A 60 7.55 -1.86 -9.19
C CYS A 60 7.62 -0.70 -8.19
N SER A 61 8.83 -0.19 -7.92
CA SER A 61 9.04 0.94 -7.01
C SER A 61 8.42 2.24 -7.52
N VAL A 62 8.59 2.56 -8.80
CA VAL A 62 7.99 3.75 -9.42
C VAL A 62 6.47 3.60 -9.55
N CYS A 63 5.99 2.43 -9.97
CA CYS A 63 4.56 2.13 -10.06
C CYS A 63 3.87 2.26 -8.69
N ASN A 64 4.51 1.80 -7.61
CA ASN A 64 4.02 1.98 -6.26
C ASN A 64 4.02 3.46 -5.82
N TYR A 65 4.97 4.27 -6.27
CA TYR A 65 4.94 5.72 -6.07
C TYR A 65 3.74 6.35 -6.80
N LEU A 66 3.54 6.03 -8.08
CA LEU A 66 2.43 6.53 -8.89
C LEU A 66 1.08 6.14 -8.28
N LEU A 67 0.94 4.87 -7.85
CA LEU A 67 -0.24 4.37 -7.14
C LEU A 67 -0.54 5.17 -5.86
N ASN A 68 0.48 5.55 -5.09
CA ASN A 68 0.26 6.18 -3.79
C ASN A 68 0.04 7.69 -3.86
N TYR A 69 0.56 8.36 -4.88
CA TYR A 69 0.63 9.83 -4.91
C TYR A 69 0.06 10.47 -6.17
N VAL A 70 -0.20 9.71 -7.25
CA VAL A 70 -0.54 10.27 -8.56
C VAL A 70 -1.86 9.71 -9.08
N ASP A 71 -1.91 8.40 -9.36
CA ASP A 71 -3.06 7.76 -9.98
C ASP A 71 -3.27 6.33 -9.46
N ARG A 72 -4.47 6.08 -8.92
CA ARG A 72 -4.87 4.79 -8.35
C ARG A 72 -5.04 3.68 -9.40
N SER A 73 -5.23 4.05 -10.67
CA SER A 73 -5.34 3.07 -11.77
C SER A 73 -4.08 2.19 -11.91
N PHE A 74 -2.94 2.66 -11.40
CA PHE A 74 -1.68 1.93 -11.37
C PHE A 74 -1.68 0.69 -10.47
N ALA A 75 -2.72 0.47 -9.65
CA ALA A 75 -2.82 -0.73 -8.83
C ALA A 75 -2.81 -1.99 -9.70
N GLN A 76 -3.58 -2.01 -10.79
CA GLN A 76 -3.62 -3.16 -11.70
C GLN A 76 -2.27 -3.37 -12.38
N LYS A 77 -1.59 -2.29 -12.78
CA LYS A 77 -0.26 -2.37 -13.40
C LYS A 77 0.78 -2.95 -12.46
N LEU A 78 0.80 -2.49 -11.21
CA LEU A 78 1.69 -3.03 -10.19
C LEU A 78 1.40 -4.51 -9.91
N PHE A 79 0.13 -4.90 -9.93
CA PHE A 79 -0.27 -6.30 -9.78
C PHE A 79 0.27 -7.18 -10.91
N GLU A 80 0.13 -6.75 -12.16
CA GLU A 80 0.65 -7.50 -13.31
C GLU A 80 2.19 -7.56 -13.32
N LEU A 81 2.89 -6.50 -12.90
CA LEU A 81 4.35 -6.54 -12.72
C LEU A 81 4.76 -7.59 -11.67
N PHE A 82 4.05 -7.66 -10.56
CA PHE A 82 4.32 -8.68 -9.55
C PHE A 82 4.07 -10.09 -10.09
N ARG A 83 2.98 -10.31 -10.84
CA ARG A 83 2.72 -11.60 -11.48
C ARG A 83 3.83 -11.98 -12.46
N PHE A 84 4.22 -11.05 -13.33
CA PHE A 84 5.33 -11.23 -14.25
C PHE A 84 6.62 -11.65 -13.53
N GLY A 85 6.94 -10.97 -12.42
CA GLY A 85 8.10 -11.27 -11.59
C GLY A 85 8.04 -12.64 -10.91
N LEU A 86 6.88 -13.04 -10.41
CA LEU A 86 6.67 -14.33 -9.76
C LEU A 86 6.76 -15.50 -10.76
N GLU A 87 6.22 -15.34 -11.95
CA GLU A 87 6.28 -16.36 -13.01
C GLU A 87 7.71 -16.65 -13.48
N ARG A 88 8.64 -15.70 -13.27
CA ARG A 88 10.04 -15.77 -13.70
C ARG A 88 11.03 -15.85 -12.54
N ASP A 89 10.54 -16.03 -11.32
CA ASP A 89 11.36 -16.09 -10.09
C ASP A 89 12.27 -14.86 -9.86
N LEU A 90 11.85 -13.68 -10.35
CA LEU A 90 12.65 -12.45 -10.31
C LEU A 90 12.52 -11.69 -8.98
N LEU A 91 11.58 -12.05 -8.12
CA LEU A 91 11.28 -11.32 -6.88
C LEU A 91 11.96 -11.90 -5.63
N MET A 92 12.59 -13.07 -5.75
CA MET A 92 13.34 -13.70 -4.66
C MET A 92 14.68 -12.98 -4.41
N GLU A 93 15.19 -13.12 -3.19
CA GLU A 93 16.54 -12.74 -2.79
C GLU A 93 17.28 -13.97 -2.26
N GLY A 94 17.91 -14.71 -3.17
CA GLY A 94 18.43 -16.04 -2.88
C GLY A 94 17.28 -16.99 -2.49
N PRO A 95 17.37 -17.74 -1.38
CA PRO A 95 16.33 -18.69 -0.98
C PRO A 95 15.13 -18.03 -0.29
N LEU A 96 15.19 -16.73 0.02
CA LEU A 96 14.17 -16.04 0.82
C LEU A 96 13.38 -15.05 -0.02
N PHE A 97 12.09 -14.93 0.29
CA PHE A 97 11.20 -13.93 -0.27
C PHE A 97 11.25 -12.67 0.60
N PRO A 98 11.61 -11.49 0.06
CA PRO A 98 11.63 -10.25 0.84
C PRO A 98 10.25 -9.93 1.42
N ASP A 99 10.17 -9.73 2.73
CA ASP A 99 8.92 -9.51 3.47
C ASP A 99 8.16 -8.25 3.01
N THR A 100 8.90 -7.20 2.65
CA THR A 100 8.36 -5.97 2.11
C THR A 100 7.69 -6.18 0.74
N THR A 101 8.35 -6.90 -0.17
CA THR A 101 7.79 -7.28 -1.47
C THR A 101 6.58 -8.19 -1.29
N PHE A 102 6.65 -9.19 -0.41
CA PHE A 102 5.54 -10.08 -0.09
C PHE A 102 4.30 -9.31 0.38
N LEU A 103 4.48 -8.37 1.32
CA LEU A 103 3.39 -7.55 1.82
C LEU A 103 2.81 -6.64 0.75
N ASN A 104 3.66 -6.05 -0.10
CA ASN A 104 3.19 -5.19 -1.18
C ASN A 104 2.35 -6.00 -2.19
N ILE A 105 2.74 -7.23 -2.52
CA ILE A 105 1.94 -8.15 -3.36
C ILE A 105 0.58 -8.42 -2.70
N CYS A 106 0.56 -8.73 -1.41
CA CYS A 106 -0.69 -8.97 -0.68
C CYS A 106 -1.62 -7.75 -0.71
N ILE A 107 -1.08 -6.56 -0.43
CA ILE A 107 -1.83 -5.30 -0.39
C ILE A 107 -2.39 -4.97 -1.78
N VAL A 108 -1.57 -5.10 -2.83
CA VAL A 108 -1.97 -4.76 -4.20
C VAL A 108 -2.97 -5.78 -4.75
N GLY A 109 -2.74 -7.09 -4.53
CA GLY A 109 -3.69 -8.12 -4.92
C GLY A 109 -5.06 -7.95 -4.24
N ALA A 110 -5.07 -7.65 -2.94
CA ALA A 110 -6.30 -7.33 -2.22
C ALA A 110 -6.92 -5.98 -2.63
N HIS A 111 -6.13 -5.03 -3.12
CA HIS A 111 -6.66 -3.79 -3.68
C HIS A 111 -7.40 -4.05 -5.00
N CYS A 112 -6.82 -4.88 -5.88
CA CYS A 112 -7.38 -5.30 -7.17
C CYS A 112 -8.54 -6.30 -7.06
N GLY A 113 -8.93 -6.72 -5.86
CA GLY A 113 -9.99 -7.73 -5.67
C GLY A 113 -9.57 -9.15 -6.04
N ALA A 114 -8.27 -9.40 -6.28
CA ALA A 114 -7.74 -10.71 -6.65
C ALA A 114 -7.56 -11.61 -5.40
N TYR A 115 -8.65 -11.83 -4.67
CA TYR A 115 -8.60 -12.39 -3.33
C TYR A 115 -8.10 -13.84 -3.30
N ASP A 116 -8.66 -14.71 -4.12
CA ASP A 116 -8.26 -16.12 -4.17
C ASP A 116 -6.82 -16.29 -4.66
N TRP A 117 -6.41 -15.47 -5.62
CA TRP A 117 -5.04 -15.44 -6.10
C TRP A 117 -4.09 -15.03 -4.96
N THR A 118 -4.44 -13.98 -4.22
CA THR A 118 -3.63 -13.46 -3.12
C THR A 118 -3.53 -14.46 -1.98
N ASN A 119 -4.61 -15.18 -1.67
CA ASN A 119 -4.59 -16.23 -0.66
C ASN A 119 -3.62 -17.37 -1.05
N ARG A 120 -3.69 -17.85 -2.30
CA ARG A 120 -2.75 -18.87 -2.81
C ARG A 120 -1.30 -18.36 -2.84
N PHE A 121 -1.09 -17.08 -3.14
CA PHE A 121 0.23 -16.46 -3.04
C PHE A 121 0.77 -16.52 -1.60
N ILE A 122 -0.04 -16.13 -0.61
CA ILE A 122 0.34 -16.18 0.80
C ILE A 122 0.73 -17.60 1.21
N GLU A 123 -0.13 -18.58 0.94
CA GLU A 123 0.10 -20.00 1.28
C GLU A 123 1.38 -20.57 0.65
N ARG A 124 1.67 -20.16 -0.59
CA ARG A 124 2.85 -20.62 -1.32
C ARG A 124 4.15 -20.00 -0.78
N TYR A 125 4.16 -18.70 -0.53
CA TYR A 125 5.40 -17.96 -0.29
C TYR A 125 5.66 -17.64 1.19
N GLU A 126 4.70 -17.83 2.09
CA GLU A 126 4.91 -17.55 3.53
C GLU A 126 6.03 -18.39 4.16
N LYS A 127 6.23 -19.62 3.66
CA LYS A 127 7.30 -20.52 4.11
C LYS A 127 8.69 -20.07 3.66
N LEU A 128 8.74 -19.17 2.68
CA LEU A 128 9.97 -18.60 2.13
C LEU A 128 10.28 -17.22 2.74
N LEU A 129 9.44 -16.72 3.64
CA LEU A 129 9.72 -15.48 4.35
C LEU A 129 10.86 -15.66 5.36
N PRO A 130 11.63 -14.60 5.68
CA PRO A 130 12.59 -14.64 6.76
C PRO A 130 11.92 -15.10 8.07
N PRO A 131 12.44 -16.14 8.77
CA PRO A 131 11.74 -16.75 9.90
C PRO A 131 11.32 -15.77 11.00
N ARG A 132 12.13 -14.74 11.26
CA ARG A 132 11.84 -13.69 12.25
C ARG A 132 10.70 -12.76 11.86
N LEU A 133 10.37 -12.66 10.57
CA LEU A 133 9.38 -11.75 10.01
C LEU A 133 8.15 -12.48 9.48
N ALA A 134 8.25 -13.80 9.22
CA ALA A 134 7.22 -14.62 8.58
C ALA A 134 5.84 -14.45 9.22
N GLY A 135 5.73 -14.61 10.54
CA GLY A 135 4.45 -14.48 11.24
C GLY A 135 3.82 -13.08 11.11
N ALA A 136 4.63 -12.03 11.15
CA ALA A 136 4.15 -10.65 11.02
C ALA A 136 3.76 -10.31 9.58
N ALA A 137 4.56 -10.72 8.59
CA ALA A 137 4.28 -10.49 7.17
C ALA A 137 3.06 -11.28 6.69
N ALA A 138 3.01 -12.59 6.96
CA ALA A 138 1.88 -13.43 6.58
C ALA A 138 0.60 -12.97 7.30
N GLY A 139 0.68 -12.70 8.62
CA GLY A 139 -0.45 -12.21 9.40
C GLY A 139 -1.01 -10.88 8.86
N LEU A 140 -0.14 -9.92 8.56
CA LEU A 140 -0.56 -8.63 8.03
C LEU A 140 -1.11 -8.74 6.60
N GLY A 141 -0.56 -9.64 5.77
CA GLY A 141 -1.09 -9.96 4.44
C GLY A 141 -2.52 -10.51 4.53
N ARG A 142 -2.75 -11.51 5.40
CA ARG A 142 -4.07 -12.11 5.65
C ARG A 142 -5.07 -11.11 6.23
N ALA A 143 -4.66 -10.32 7.23
CA ALA A 143 -5.51 -9.27 7.78
C ALA A 143 -5.91 -8.23 6.72
N THR A 144 -4.98 -7.87 5.82
CA THR A 144 -5.29 -6.97 4.70
C THR A 144 -6.32 -7.58 3.76
N LEU A 145 -6.20 -8.87 3.44
CA LEU A 145 -7.14 -9.58 2.60
C LEU A 145 -8.55 -9.60 3.22
N LEU A 146 -8.65 -10.04 4.48
CA LEU A 146 -9.89 -10.08 5.26
C LEU A 146 -10.55 -8.70 5.33
N PHE A 147 -9.76 -7.65 5.61
CA PHE A 147 -10.26 -6.29 5.66
C PHE A 147 -10.87 -5.85 4.32
N ARG A 148 -10.22 -6.16 3.20
CA ARG A 148 -10.71 -5.78 1.85
C ARG A 148 -11.96 -6.56 1.44
N GLN A 149 -12.12 -7.78 1.94
CA GLN A 149 -13.34 -8.58 1.79
C GLN A 149 -14.49 -8.12 2.70
N GLY A 150 -14.27 -7.15 3.59
CA GLY A 150 -15.27 -6.68 4.56
C GLY A 150 -15.38 -7.54 5.82
N HIS A 151 -14.49 -8.52 6.01
CA HIS A 151 -14.42 -9.35 7.22
C HIS A 151 -13.64 -8.62 8.33
N TYR A 152 -14.17 -7.49 8.78
CA TYR A 152 -13.47 -6.56 9.67
C TYR A 152 -13.11 -7.16 11.03
N GLU A 153 -14.02 -7.92 11.65
CA GLU A 153 -13.76 -8.59 12.93
C GLU A 153 -12.58 -9.57 12.82
N GLN A 154 -12.59 -10.43 11.81
CA GLN A 154 -11.53 -11.41 11.58
C GLN A 154 -10.19 -10.71 11.30
N ALA A 155 -10.20 -9.65 10.50
CA ALA A 155 -9.02 -8.82 10.27
C ALA A 155 -8.47 -8.23 11.58
N ARG A 156 -9.35 -7.71 12.44
CA ARG A 156 -8.97 -7.17 13.76
C ARG A 156 -8.33 -8.23 14.64
N LEU A 157 -8.93 -9.42 14.74
CA LEU A 157 -8.40 -10.51 15.56
C LEU A 157 -6.98 -10.89 15.12
N VAL A 158 -6.77 -11.08 13.81
CA VAL A 158 -5.42 -11.36 13.26
C VAL A 158 -4.44 -10.22 13.59
N LEU A 159 -4.85 -8.96 13.46
CA LEU A 159 -3.99 -7.80 13.77
C LEU A 159 -3.58 -7.73 15.24
N GLN A 160 -4.46 -8.14 16.15
CA GLN A 160 -4.21 -8.14 17.59
C GLN A 160 -3.19 -9.21 18.02
N ASP A 161 -2.99 -10.25 17.21
CA ASP A 161 -2.05 -11.32 17.50
C ASP A 161 -0.64 -11.06 16.93
N ILE A 162 -0.51 -10.16 15.95
CA ILE A 162 0.80 -9.84 15.37
C ILE A 162 1.70 -9.19 16.41
N ARG A 163 2.91 -9.73 16.58
CA ARG A 163 3.98 -9.18 17.42
C ARG A 163 5.17 -8.83 16.53
N ASN A 164 5.41 -7.55 16.30
CA ASN A 164 6.60 -7.07 15.61
C ASN A 164 6.98 -5.67 16.11
N PRO A 165 8.19 -5.45 16.63
CA PRO A 165 8.60 -4.14 17.13
C PRO A 165 8.93 -3.15 16.01
N HIS A 166 9.20 -3.63 14.79
CA HIS A 166 9.67 -2.78 13.70
C HIS A 166 8.60 -1.77 13.26
N ILE A 167 8.99 -0.50 13.17
CA ILE A 167 8.07 0.62 12.93
C ILE A 167 7.22 0.45 11.66
N ALA A 168 7.82 -0.07 10.58
CA ALA A 168 7.10 -0.30 9.33
C ALA A 168 5.89 -1.25 9.50
N TYR A 169 5.99 -2.25 10.38
CA TYR A 169 4.89 -3.14 10.73
C TYR A 169 3.90 -2.44 11.66
N GLN A 170 4.39 -1.78 12.71
CA GLN A 170 3.53 -1.16 13.71
C GLN A 170 2.61 -0.10 13.12
N ILE A 171 3.09 0.68 12.16
CA ILE A 171 2.25 1.66 11.45
C ILE A 171 1.16 0.98 10.63
N ARG A 172 1.50 -0.07 9.89
CA ARG A 172 0.54 -0.81 9.06
C ARG A 172 -0.51 -1.52 9.92
N ILE A 173 -0.08 -2.17 11.01
CA ILE A 173 -0.96 -2.88 11.95
C ILE A 173 -1.94 -1.88 12.59
N ARG A 174 -1.43 -0.81 13.21
CA ARG A 174 -2.29 0.14 13.95
C ARG A 174 -3.22 0.92 13.03
N SER A 175 -2.75 1.33 11.86
CA SER A 175 -3.61 2.00 10.89
C SER A 175 -4.69 1.07 10.34
N LEU A 176 -4.38 -0.19 10.03
CA LEU A 176 -5.38 -1.16 9.58
C LEU A 176 -6.37 -1.54 10.70
N LEU A 177 -5.90 -1.65 11.94
CA LEU A 177 -6.72 -1.95 13.11
C LEU A 177 -7.79 -0.88 13.35
N VAL A 178 -7.40 0.40 13.29
CA VAL A 178 -8.34 1.53 13.41
C VAL A 178 -9.39 1.51 12.30
N ARG A 179 -9.00 1.11 11.08
CA ARG A 179 -9.92 0.99 9.93
C ARG A 179 -10.88 -0.17 10.09
N ALA A 180 -10.39 -1.34 10.53
CA ALA A 180 -11.20 -2.52 10.78
C ALA A 180 -12.25 -2.23 11.86
N LEU A 181 -11.84 -1.60 12.97
CA LEU A 181 -12.78 -1.17 14.02
C LEU A 181 -13.84 -0.19 13.51
N LEU A 182 -13.47 0.76 12.64
CA LEU A 182 -14.46 1.64 12.00
C LEU A 182 -15.44 0.84 11.14
N GLY A 183 -14.95 -0.11 10.33
CA GLY A 183 -15.78 -0.99 9.52
C GLY A 183 -16.80 -1.77 10.37
N GLU A 184 -16.35 -2.38 11.46
CA GLU A 184 -17.24 -3.05 12.44
C GLU A 184 -18.25 -2.06 13.04
N HIS A 185 -17.83 -0.84 13.38
CA HIS A 185 -18.69 0.17 13.98
C HIS A 185 -19.78 0.67 13.04
N LEU A 186 -19.48 0.84 11.76
CA LEU A 186 -20.44 1.27 10.75
C LEU A 186 -21.48 0.17 10.44
N GLN A 187 -21.11 -1.09 10.61
CA GLN A 187 -22.06 -2.23 10.54
C GLN A 187 -22.87 -2.36 11.84
N HIS A 188 -22.21 -2.19 12.98
CA HIS A 188 -22.78 -2.37 14.32
C HIS A 188 -22.27 -1.25 15.26
N PRO A 189 -23.10 -0.22 15.57
CA PRO A 189 -22.70 0.98 16.32
C PRO A 189 -22.32 0.78 17.81
N GLN A 190 -21.44 -0.16 18.14
CA GLN A 190 -21.06 -0.55 19.51
C GLN A 190 -19.58 -0.30 19.86
N TYR A 191 -18.73 -0.03 18.87
CA TYR A 191 -17.27 0.03 19.07
C TYR A 191 -16.68 1.43 19.30
N LEU A 192 -17.49 2.48 19.51
CA LEU A 192 -17.00 3.86 19.64
C LEU A 192 -15.94 4.02 20.75
N ALA A 193 -16.17 3.42 21.93
CA ALA A 193 -15.21 3.48 23.03
C ALA A 193 -13.88 2.79 22.69
N THR A 194 -13.95 1.62 22.05
CA THR A 194 -12.78 0.86 21.59
C THR A 194 -12.01 1.62 20.51
N ILE A 195 -12.71 2.26 19.56
CA ILE A 195 -12.09 3.13 18.53
C ILE A 195 -11.34 4.27 19.21
N ARG A 196 -11.98 4.98 20.14
CA ARG A 196 -11.37 6.10 20.87
C ARG A 196 -10.08 5.68 21.56
N ALA A 197 -10.13 4.62 22.36
CA ALA A 197 -8.96 4.09 23.06
C ALA A 197 -7.84 3.67 22.09
N THR A 198 -8.20 3.02 20.98
CA THR A 198 -7.23 2.57 19.96
C THR A 198 -6.58 3.74 19.23
N VAL A 199 -7.36 4.75 18.85
CA VAL A 199 -6.88 5.99 18.21
C VAL A 199 -5.94 6.73 19.14
N GLU A 200 -6.29 6.90 20.42
CA GLU A 200 -5.42 7.56 21.39
C GLU A 200 -4.10 6.79 21.60
N ALA A 201 -4.17 5.46 21.71
CA ALA A 201 -2.98 4.61 21.80
C ALA A 201 -2.10 4.75 20.56
N PHE A 202 -2.70 4.81 19.37
CA PHE A 202 -1.97 5.01 18.11
C PHE A 202 -1.32 6.40 18.06
N ILE A 203 -2.02 7.46 18.47
CA ILE A 203 -1.47 8.82 18.53
C ILE A 203 -0.30 8.89 19.53
N ARG A 204 -0.43 8.29 20.72
CA ARG A 204 0.67 8.22 21.72
C ARG A 204 1.89 7.50 21.16
N PHE A 205 1.69 6.40 20.45
CA PHE A 205 2.75 5.68 19.74
C PHE A 205 3.46 6.58 18.71
N LEU A 206 2.70 7.28 17.85
CA LEU A 206 3.26 8.19 16.84
C LEU A 206 4.14 9.30 17.44
N TYR A 207 3.80 9.81 18.62
CA TYR A 207 4.63 10.82 19.29
C TYR A 207 5.98 10.26 19.77
N ARG A 208 5.98 9.03 20.30
CA ARG A 208 7.15 8.38 20.90
C ARG A 208 8.13 7.81 19.88
N GLU A 209 7.69 7.61 18.65
CA GLU A 209 8.47 6.93 17.62
C GLU A 209 9.55 7.82 16.99
N PRO A 210 10.86 7.61 17.22
CA PRO A 210 11.90 8.47 16.65
C PRO A 210 12.04 8.32 15.12
N ASP A 211 11.77 7.15 14.57
CA ASP A 211 12.09 6.81 13.16
C ASP A 211 11.08 7.35 12.13
N LEU A 212 10.04 8.05 12.59
CA LEU A 212 9.05 8.71 11.73
C LEU A 212 9.30 10.21 11.62
N SER A 213 9.31 10.72 10.39
CA SER A 213 9.37 12.16 10.14
C SER A 213 8.17 12.90 10.77
N ALA A 214 8.39 14.16 11.14
CA ALA A 214 7.35 15.02 11.74
C ALA A 214 6.09 15.09 10.85
N GLU A 215 6.28 15.18 9.54
CA GLU A 215 5.22 15.19 8.54
C GLU A 215 4.42 13.88 8.55
N ARG A 216 5.09 12.70 8.52
CA ARG A 216 4.41 11.40 8.59
C ARG A 216 3.65 11.22 9.89
N LYS A 217 4.23 11.64 11.02
CA LYS A 217 3.54 11.65 12.32
C LYS A 217 2.28 12.50 12.27
N ALA A 218 2.37 13.72 11.74
CA ALA A 218 1.21 14.59 11.57
C ALA A 218 0.13 13.94 10.70
N GLY A 219 0.53 13.36 9.56
CA GLY A 219 -0.37 12.72 8.63
C GLY A 219 -1.15 11.54 9.21
N TYR A 220 -0.47 10.66 9.96
CA TYR A 220 -1.16 9.56 10.65
C TYR A 220 -2.01 10.03 11.84
N ARG A 221 -1.64 11.12 12.53
CA ARG A 221 -2.51 11.70 13.57
C ARG A 221 -3.78 12.32 12.97
N HIS A 222 -3.67 13.04 11.85
CA HIS A 222 -4.84 13.57 11.14
C HIS A 222 -5.75 12.44 10.67
N PHE A 223 -5.18 11.37 10.10
CA PHE A 223 -5.90 10.15 9.78
C PHE A 223 -6.65 9.57 10.98
N ALA A 224 -5.95 9.30 12.08
CA ALA A 224 -6.54 8.63 13.24
C ALA A 224 -7.66 9.46 13.89
N ARG A 225 -7.48 10.80 13.96
CA ARG A 225 -8.53 11.72 14.44
C ARG A 225 -9.72 11.78 13.49
N SER A 226 -9.49 11.70 12.18
CA SER A 226 -10.57 11.66 11.19
C SER A 226 -11.42 10.41 11.36
N VAL A 227 -10.80 9.24 11.57
CA VAL A 227 -11.54 8.00 11.88
C VAL A 227 -12.38 8.14 13.15
N LEU A 228 -11.81 8.71 14.22
CA LEU A 228 -12.58 8.93 15.45
C LEU A 228 -13.78 9.85 15.20
N ARG A 229 -13.58 10.95 14.45
CA ARG A 229 -14.66 11.88 14.13
C ARG A 229 -15.76 11.23 13.28
N MET A 230 -15.38 10.36 12.35
CA MET A 230 -16.32 9.55 11.56
C MET A 230 -17.12 8.59 12.44
N ALA A 231 -16.47 7.94 13.42
CA ALA A 231 -17.16 7.06 14.37
C ALA A 231 -18.09 7.82 15.33
N GLU A 232 -17.76 9.07 15.68
CA GLU A 232 -18.61 9.92 16.51
C GLU A 232 -19.86 10.43 15.78
N LEU A 233 -19.83 10.46 14.45
CA LEU A 233 -20.99 10.82 13.64
C LEU A 233 -22.04 9.71 13.79
N ARG A 234 -23.15 10.02 14.47
CA ARG A 234 -24.28 9.08 14.68
C ARG A 234 -24.88 8.66 13.33
N SER A 235 -25.62 7.56 13.31
CA SER A 235 -26.32 7.05 12.11
C SER A 235 -27.08 8.14 11.35
N ASP A 236 -27.79 9.02 12.06
CA ASP A 236 -28.56 10.11 11.46
C ASP A 236 -27.64 11.15 10.79
N GLY A 237 -26.46 11.38 11.36
CA GLY A 237 -25.44 12.25 10.78
C GLY A 237 -24.78 11.66 9.53
N TRP A 238 -24.74 10.32 9.39
CA TRP A 238 -24.33 9.67 8.14
C TRP A 238 -25.38 9.79 7.04
N SER A 239 -26.66 9.93 7.39
CA SER A 239 -27.74 10.19 6.42
C SER A 239 -27.85 11.67 6.03
N ASP A 240 -27.46 12.59 6.91
CA ASP A 240 -27.47 14.03 6.64
C ASP A 240 -26.39 14.45 5.60
N PRO A 241 -26.77 14.97 4.41
CA PRO A 241 -25.81 15.46 3.43
C PRO A 241 -24.95 16.63 3.93
N ALA A 242 -25.49 17.54 4.75
CA ALA A 242 -24.77 18.71 5.23
C ALA A 242 -23.69 18.30 6.25
N ALA A 243 -24.06 17.50 7.25
CA ALA A 243 -23.11 16.98 8.23
C ALA A 243 -21.97 16.17 7.57
N ARG A 244 -22.27 15.40 6.52
CA ARG A 244 -21.24 14.70 5.72
C ARG A 244 -20.33 15.66 4.96
N ALA A 245 -20.89 16.67 4.29
CA ALA A 245 -20.11 17.65 3.55
C ALA A 245 -19.15 18.41 4.47
N ASP A 246 -19.62 18.82 5.66
CA ASP A 246 -18.81 19.48 6.67
C ASP A 246 -17.66 18.59 7.16
N LEU A 247 -17.94 17.31 7.41
CA LEU A 247 -16.91 16.35 7.82
C LEU A 247 -15.88 16.11 6.70
N ILE A 248 -16.33 15.97 5.45
CA ILE A 248 -15.44 15.83 4.29
C ILE A 248 -14.53 17.06 4.15
N GLN A 249 -15.09 18.26 4.27
CA GLN A 249 -14.32 19.51 4.21
C GLN A 249 -13.31 19.59 5.36
N TRP A 250 -13.73 19.23 6.58
CA TRP A 250 -12.86 19.18 7.75
C TRP A 250 -11.70 18.20 7.51
N ILE A 251 -11.96 16.99 7.01
CA ILE A 251 -10.91 15.99 6.71
C ILE A 251 -9.93 16.53 5.66
N ARG A 252 -10.45 17.11 4.56
CA ARG A 252 -9.61 17.67 3.47
C ARG A 252 -8.71 18.81 3.95
N SER A 253 -9.17 19.61 4.90
CA SER A 253 -8.40 20.72 5.48
C SER A 253 -7.19 20.29 6.32
N ARG A 254 -7.12 19.02 6.74
CA ARG A 254 -6.06 18.50 7.62
C ARG A 254 -4.88 17.94 6.84
N GLN A 255 -4.01 18.82 6.34
CA GLN A 255 -2.77 18.41 5.66
C GLN A 255 -1.56 18.41 6.61
N PRO A 256 -0.60 17.47 6.48
CA PRO A 256 -0.65 16.31 5.58
C PRO A 256 -1.70 15.29 6.02
N LEU A 257 -2.26 14.49 5.10
CA LEU A 257 -3.26 13.45 5.40
C LEU A 257 -2.82 12.08 4.88
N MET A 258 -2.49 11.16 5.79
CA MET A 258 -2.23 9.76 5.40
C MET A 258 -3.56 9.05 5.14
N LEU A 259 -3.57 8.14 4.16
CA LEU A 259 -4.75 7.32 3.84
C LEU A 259 -6.01 8.16 3.52
N GLY A 260 -5.83 9.38 3.03
CA GLY A 260 -6.93 10.31 2.72
C GLY A 260 -7.93 9.73 1.73
N ASP A 261 -7.45 9.06 0.68
CA ASP A 261 -8.32 8.43 -0.32
C ASP A 261 -9.23 7.37 0.30
N TRP A 262 -8.70 6.56 1.23
CA TRP A 262 -9.51 5.57 1.92
C TRP A 262 -10.58 6.24 2.81
N LEU A 263 -10.21 7.29 3.55
CA LEU A 263 -11.16 8.05 4.38
C LEU A 263 -12.31 8.62 3.54
N LEU A 264 -11.98 9.26 2.43
CA LEU A 264 -12.96 9.89 1.54
C LEU A 264 -13.82 8.86 0.82
N ALA A 265 -13.28 7.68 0.50
CA ALA A 265 -14.05 6.58 -0.09
C ALA A 265 -15.04 5.92 0.87
N GLN A 266 -15.04 6.25 2.17
CA GLN A 266 -16.05 5.74 3.11
C GLN A 266 -17.38 6.50 3.00
N PHE A 267 -17.40 7.68 2.40
CA PHE A 267 -18.63 8.43 2.17
C PHE A 267 -19.27 7.97 0.86
N PRO A 268 -20.60 7.78 0.82
CA PRO A 268 -21.28 7.54 -0.44
C PRO A 268 -21.04 8.74 -1.38
N PRO A 269 -21.02 8.52 -2.71
CA PRO A 269 -20.93 9.62 -3.66
C PRO A 269 -22.08 10.59 -3.38
N VAL A 270 -21.75 11.88 -3.28
CA VAL A 270 -22.78 12.93 -3.24
C VAL A 270 -23.49 12.87 -4.60
N PRO A 271 -24.83 12.70 -4.62
CA PRO A 271 -25.59 12.67 -5.87
C PRO A 271 -25.48 13.98 -6.66
#